data_AF-A0A920VT87-F1
#
_entry.id   AF-A0A920VT87-F1
#
_cell.length_a   1.000
_cell.length_b   1.000
_cell.length_c   1.000
_cell.angle_alpha   90.00
_cell.angle_beta   90.00
_cell.angle_gamma   90.00
#
_symmetry.space_group_name_H-M   'P 1'
#
loop_
_entity.id
_entity.type
_entity.pdbx_description
1 polymer ?
#
loop_
_entity_poly.entity_id
_entity_poly.type
_entity_poly.pdbx_seq_one_letter_code
_entity_poly.pdbx_strand_id
1 'polypeptide(L)'
;MHLASWINENREAKLDIYGPDGVNLVTEGFETAYELDYFFRNTHHGEQIAPLDVAGLNPHIIDLDQPKIIDKDGLIVTAFEVVHDPVKPALGYRFDYKGRSLIISGDTSYSKNLIENSRDVDVLFHEAQANHMINLIRDFNLQRGADLNAKLMEDITPYHTTPVEAAEIANLANVKHLIFYHLTPAPRNYITEIIFLRGVDEIREEWTLSNDGTMVVLPVGSDEIIISKIE
;
A
#
# COMPACT_ATOMS: atom_id res chain seq x y z
N MET A 1 -9.18 -10.71 7.00
CA MET A 1 -10.38 -9.84 6.99
C MET A 1 -11.60 -10.53 6.39
N HIS A 2 -11.48 -11.27 5.27
CA HIS A 2 -12.61 -11.93 4.60
C HIS A 2 -13.56 -12.78 5.48
N LEU A 3 -13.09 -13.90 6.05
CA LEU A 3 -13.93 -14.77 6.90
C LEU A 3 -14.45 -14.06 8.15
N ALA A 4 -13.65 -13.17 8.72
CA ALA A 4 -14.04 -12.41 9.91
C ALA A 4 -15.17 -11.42 9.59
N SER A 5 -15.08 -10.66 8.50
CA SER A 5 -16.13 -9.72 8.11
C SER A 5 -17.39 -10.44 7.63
N TRP A 6 -17.26 -11.61 7.00
CA TRP A 6 -18.39 -12.47 6.67
C TRP A 6 -19.22 -12.86 7.90
N ILE A 7 -18.56 -13.33 8.97
CA ILE A 7 -19.23 -13.88 10.16
C ILE A 7 -19.61 -12.78 11.16
N ASN A 8 -18.75 -11.77 11.34
CA ASN A 8 -18.88 -10.83 12.46
C ASN A 8 -19.50 -9.48 12.08
N GLU A 9 -19.60 -9.13 10.80
CA GLU A 9 -19.91 -7.75 10.37
C GLU A 9 -21.21 -7.60 9.56
N ASN A 10 -22.16 -8.54 9.65
CA ASN A 10 -23.48 -8.48 9.00
C ASN A 10 -23.42 -8.02 7.52
N ARG A 11 -22.43 -8.53 6.79
CA ARG A 11 -22.15 -8.12 5.42
C ARG A 11 -23.28 -8.55 4.48
N GLU A 12 -23.79 -7.62 3.67
CA GLU A 12 -24.96 -7.85 2.78
C GLU A 12 -24.61 -8.33 1.37
N ALA A 13 -23.33 -8.36 0.99
CA ALA A 13 -22.86 -8.77 -0.33
C ALA A 13 -21.42 -9.30 -0.25
N LYS A 14 -20.96 -10.01 -1.29
CA LYS A 14 -19.56 -10.42 -1.45
C LYS A 14 -18.58 -9.25 -1.25
N LEU A 15 -17.39 -9.52 -0.73
CA LEU A 15 -16.42 -8.47 -0.42
C LEU A 15 -15.79 -7.99 -1.72
N ASP A 16 -16.01 -6.73 -2.08
CA ASP A 16 -15.43 -6.14 -3.29
C ASP A 16 -13.90 -6.05 -3.18
N ILE A 17 -13.20 -6.57 -4.21
CA ILE A 17 -11.74 -6.54 -4.31
C ILE A 17 -11.35 -5.86 -5.62
N TYR A 18 -10.76 -4.68 -5.54
CA TYR A 18 -10.30 -3.92 -6.71
C TYR A 18 -8.81 -4.15 -6.93
N GLY A 19 -8.43 -4.55 -8.13
CA GLY A 19 -7.02 -4.82 -8.43
C GLY A 19 -6.70 -4.84 -9.93
N PRO A 20 -5.42 -4.98 -10.28
CA PRO A 20 -4.99 -5.09 -11.67
C PRO A 20 -5.46 -6.41 -12.30
N ASP A 21 -5.14 -6.60 -13.58
CA ASP A 21 -5.32 -7.88 -14.25
C ASP A 21 -4.69 -9.03 -13.43
N GLY A 22 -5.42 -10.15 -13.31
CA GLY A 22 -5.05 -11.28 -12.46
C GLY A 22 -5.62 -11.25 -11.03
N VAL A 23 -6.29 -10.17 -10.59
CA VAL A 23 -6.95 -10.14 -9.27
C VAL A 23 -7.99 -11.25 -9.11
N ASN A 24 -8.70 -11.61 -10.19
CA ASN A 24 -9.66 -12.71 -10.20
C ASN A 24 -8.99 -14.06 -9.86
N LEU A 25 -7.81 -14.34 -10.42
CA LEU A 25 -7.05 -15.56 -10.13
C LEU A 25 -6.70 -15.66 -8.64
N VAL A 26 -6.31 -14.54 -8.03
CA VAL A 26 -6.02 -14.49 -6.58
C VAL A 26 -7.29 -14.76 -5.78
N THR A 27 -8.41 -14.11 -6.13
CA THR A 27 -9.67 -14.32 -5.42
C THR A 27 -10.20 -15.76 -5.56
N GLU A 28 -10.14 -16.34 -6.75
CA GLU A 28 -10.53 -17.75 -7.00
C GLU A 28 -9.68 -18.73 -6.20
N GLY A 29 -8.37 -18.45 -6.06
CA GLY A 29 -7.48 -19.23 -5.20
C GLY A 29 -7.91 -19.20 -3.73
N PHE A 30 -8.30 -18.04 -3.20
CA PHE A 30 -8.84 -17.93 -1.85
C PHE A 30 -10.20 -18.61 -1.69
N GLU A 31 -11.11 -18.46 -2.66
CA GLU A 31 -12.40 -19.16 -2.65
C GLU A 31 -12.20 -20.68 -2.60
N THR A 32 -11.30 -21.21 -3.43
CA THR A 32 -10.98 -22.64 -3.47
C THR A 32 -10.38 -23.12 -2.16
N ALA A 33 -9.46 -22.35 -1.57
CA ALA A 33 -8.82 -22.71 -0.31
C ALA A 33 -9.80 -22.73 0.87
N TYR A 34 -10.84 -21.88 0.85
CA TYR A 34 -11.81 -21.73 1.94
C TYR A 34 -13.18 -22.36 1.68
N GLU A 35 -13.39 -23.01 0.53
CA GLU A 35 -14.67 -23.62 0.14
C GLU A 35 -15.27 -24.52 1.24
N LEU A 36 -14.44 -25.40 1.82
CA LEU A 36 -14.87 -26.29 2.90
C LEU A 36 -15.18 -25.53 4.20
N ASP A 37 -14.45 -24.46 4.51
CA ASP A 37 -14.70 -23.64 5.70
C ASP A 37 -16.07 -22.96 5.61
N TYR A 38 -16.43 -22.40 4.44
CA TYR A 38 -17.76 -21.82 4.24
C TYR A 38 -18.87 -22.84 4.49
N PHE A 39 -18.73 -24.03 3.90
CA PHE A 39 -19.71 -25.11 4.07
C PHE A 39 -19.84 -25.54 5.53
N PHE A 40 -18.73 -25.77 6.24
CA PHE A 40 -18.77 -26.22 7.62
C PHE A 40 -19.32 -25.16 8.57
N ARG A 41 -18.98 -23.87 8.38
CA ARG A 41 -19.54 -22.78 9.20
C ARG A 41 -21.03 -22.61 8.96
N ASN A 42 -21.48 -22.62 7.71
CA ASN A 42 -22.91 -22.57 7.40
C ASN A 42 -23.66 -23.78 7.98
N THR A 43 -23.13 -25.00 7.80
CA THR A 43 -23.76 -26.21 8.36
C THR A 43 -23.84 -26.16 9.89
N HIS A 44 -22.84 -25.57 10.57
CA HIS A 44 -22.82 -25.49 12.02
C HIS A 44 -23.66 -24.34 12.59
N HIS A 45 -23.65 -23.17 11.96
CA HIS A 45 -24.26 -21.94 12.50
C HIS A 45 -25.54 -21.49 11.78
N GLY A 46 -25.81 -22.00 10.58
CA GLY A 46 -26.94 -21.65 9.73
C GLY A 46 -26.81 -20.28 9.03
N GLU A 47 -27.77 -20.00 8.14
CA GLU A 47 -27.82 -18.78 7.31
C GLU A 47 -27.88 -17.48 8.11
N GLN A 48 -28.32 -17.51 9.37
CA GLN A 48 -28.37 -16.31 10.20
C GLN A 48 -26.97 -15.76 10.54
N ILE A 49 -25.98 -16.65 10.65
CA ILE A 49 -24.61 -16.31 11.09
C ILE A 49 -23.61 -16.47 9.94
N ALA A 50 -23.81 -17.49 9.10
CA ALA A 50 -22.91 -17.83 8.02
C ALA A 50 -23.68 -17.95 6.68
N PRO A 51 -24.30 -16.87 6.19
CA PRO A 51 -25.05 -16.88 4.94
C PRO A 51 -24.14 -17.13 3.73
N LEU A 52 -24.44 -18.13 2.91
CA LEU A 52 -23.56 -18.55 1.80
C LEU A 52 -23.65 -17.64 0.58
N ASP A 53 -24.75 -16.92 0.39
CA ASP A 53 -24.97 -16.01 -0.75
C ASP A 53 -24.05 -14.78 -0.75
N VAL A 54 -23.66 -14.33 0.44
CA VAL A 54 -22.70 -13.23 0.64
C VAL A 54 -21.29 -13.72 0.96
N ALA A 55 -21.07 -15.03 1.11
CA ALA A 55 -19.73 -15.59 1.29
C ALA A 55 -18.86 -15.37 0.04
N GLY A 56 -17.57 -15.19 0.27
CA GLY A 56 -16.59 -14.97 -0.79
C GLY A 56 -16.34 -13.51 -1.21
N LEU A 57 -15.52 -13.39 -2.26
CA LEU A 57 -14.96 -12.18 -2.82
C LEU A 57 -15.63 -11.83 -4.15
N ASN A 58 -15.69 -10.54 -4.48
CA ASN A 58 -16.17 -10.02 -5.75
C ASN A 58 -15.03 -9.22 -6.43
N PRO A 59 -14.27 -9.84 -7.34
CA PRO A 59 -13.14 -9.17 -7.97
C PRO A 59 -13.59 -8.15 -9.03
N HIS A 60 -13.02 -6.95 -8.96
CA HIS A 60 -13.15 -5.88 -9.94
C HIS A 60 -11.77 -5.63 -10.56
N ILE A 61 -11.59 -6.10 -11.79
CA ILE A 61 -10.39 -5.80 -12.58
C ILE A 61 -10.45 -4.32 -12.98
N ILE A 62 -9.42 -3.57 -12.64
CA ILE A 62 -9.35 -2.13 -12.88
C ILE A 62 -9.02 -1.86 -14.35
N ASP A 63 -9.92 -1.15 -15.02
CA ASP A 63 -9.70 -0.57 -16.34
C ASP A 63 -9.06 0.82 -16.19
N LEU A 64 -7.80 0.98 -16.60
CA LEU A 64 -7.08 2.25 -16.50
C LEU A 64 -7.61 3.32 -17.48
N ASP A 65 -8.40 2.94 -18.49
CA ASP A 65 -9.15 3.91 -19.31
C ASP A 65 -10.35 4.50 -18.56
N GLN A 66 -10.75 3.86 -17.45
CA GLN A 66 -11.80 4.29 -16.52
C GLN A 66 -11.27 4.31 -15.08
N PRO A 67 -10.31 5.20 -14.76
CA PRO A 67 -9.50 5.09 -13.56
C PRO A 67 -10.26 5.37 -12.25
N LYS A 68 -11.46 5.96 -12.31
CA LYS A 68 -12.33 6.18 -11.13
C LYS A 68 -13.07 4.89 -10.77
N ILE A 69 -12.54 4.14 -9.82
CA ILE A 69 -13.03 2.81 -9.43
C ILE A 69 -14.13 2.86 -8.37
N ILE A 70 -14.18 3.95 -7.59
CA ILE A 70 -15.26 4.23 -6.62
C ILE A 70 -15.65 5.69 -6.78
N ASP A 71 -16.96 5.94 -6.85
CA ASP A 71 -17.56 7.28 -6.84
C ASP A 71 -18.89 7.18 -6.07
N LYS A 72 -18.83 7.33 -4.74
CA LYS A 72 -19.97 7.08 -3.86
C LYS A 72 -19.91 7.93 -2.59
N ASP A 73 -21.02 8.53 -2.21
CA ASP A 73 -21.20 9.28 -0.95
C ASP A 73 -20.13 10.37 -0.70
N GLY A 74 -19.62 10.95 -1.79
CA GLY A 74 -18.59 11.99 -1.78
C GLY A 74 -17.14 11.46 -1.72
N LEU A 75 -16.94 10.14 -1.71
CA LEU A 75 -15.64 9.49 -1.88
C LEU A 75 -15.42 9.18 -3.36
N ILE A 76 -14.29 9.63 -3.87
CA ILE A 76 -13.76 9.23 -5.17
C ILE A 76 -12.46 8.48 -4.93
N VAL A 77 -12.36 7.26 -5.47
CA VAL A 77 -11.10 6.52 -5.51
C VAL A 77 -10.68 6.35 -6.96
N THR A 78 -9.47 6.81 -7.27
CA THR A 78 -8.88 6.74 -8.60
C THR A 78 -7.64 5.87 -8.56
N ALA A 79 -7.57 4.85 -9.42
CA ALA A 79 -6.38 4.03 -9.61
C ALA A 79 -5.56 4.55 -10.79
N PHE A 80 -4.23 4.46 -10.71
CA PHE A 80 -3.32 4.85 -11.78
C PHE A 80 -2.09 3.95 -11.80
N GLU A 81 -1.46 3.81 -12.96
CA GLU A 81 -0.27 2.96 -13.09
C GLU A 81 0.97 3.59 -12.42
N VAL A 82 1.74 2.77 -11.71
CA VAL A 82 3.06 3.12 -11.15
C VAL A 82 4.15 2.24 -11.74
N VAL A 83 5.42 2.59 -11.51
CA VAL A 83 6.55 1.95 -12.18
C VAL A 83 7.09 0.82 -11.32
N HIS A 84 6.69 -0.40 -11.65
CA HIS A 84 7.19 -1.61 -11.02
C HIS A 84 7.36 -2.67 -12.12
N ASP A 85 8.29 -2.50 -13.07
CA ASP A 85 8.76 -3.56 -14.00
C ASP A 85 9.63 -4.73 -13.44
N PRO A 86 9.18 -6.00 -13.43
CA PRO A 86 8.31 -6.56 -14.47
C PRO A 86 6.84 -6.75 -14.07
N VAL A 87 6.42 -6.32 -12.88
CA VAL A 87 5.03 -6.44 -12.40
C VAL A 87 4.12 -5.42 -13.10
N LYS A 88 3.38 -5.86 -14.11
CA LYS A 88 2.47 -4.99 -14.85
C LYS A 88 1.04 -5.55 -14.96
N PRO A 89 0.01 -4.71 -14.73
CA PRO A 89 0.10 -3.34 -14.21
C PRO A 89 0.31 -3.32 -12.68
N ALA A 90 1.17 -2.42 -12.20
CA ALA A 90 1.26 -2.05 -10.78
C ALA A 90 0.52 -0.73 -10.56
N LEU A 91 -0.21 -0.61 -9.45
CA LEU A 91 -1.18 0.47 -9.26
C LEU A 91 -0.92 1.27 -7.97
N GLY A 92 -1.03 2.60 -8.10
CA GLY A 92 -1.25 3.51 -7.00
C GLY A 92 -2.72 3.92 -6.92
N TYR A 93 -3.17 4.37 -5.74
CA TYR A 93 -4.56 4.73 -5.47
C TYR A 93 -4.65 6.12 -4.84
N ARG A 94 -5.44 7.00 -5.45
CA ARG A 94 -5.78 8.32 -4.93
C ARG A 94 -7.19 8.31 -4.38
N PHE A 95 -7.36 8.89 -3.20
CA PHE A 95 -8.62 9.04 -2.51
C PHE A 95 -8.91 10.52 -2.35
N ASP A 96 -10.06 10.97 -2.80
CA ASP A 96 -10.56 12.33 -2.59
C ASP A 96 -11.91 12.24 -1.85
N TYR A 97 -12.03 12.93 -0.71
CA TYR A 97 -13.25 12.94 0.11
C TYR A 97 -13.50 14.31 0.73
N LYS A 98 -14.60 14.96 0.32
CA LYS A 98 -15.08 16.24 0.89
C LYS A 98 -13.96 17.29 1.08
N GLY A 99 -13.11 17.44 0.07
CA GLY A 99 -12.01 18.41 0.06
C GLY A 99 -10.72 17.95 0.72
N ARG A 100 -10.67 16.71 1.23
CA ARG A 100 -9.44 16.05 1.71
C ARG A 100 -8.94 15.04 0.69
N SER A 101 -7.64 14.82 0.64
CA SER A 101 -7.05 13.89 -0.33
C SER A 101 -5.86 13.12 0.24
N LEU A 102 -5.73 11.85 -0.13
CA LEU A 102 -4.55 11.04 0.18
C LEU A 102 -4.23 10.09 -0.97
N ILE A 103 -2.96 9.69 -1.06
CA ILE A 103 -2.50 8.65 -1.99
C ILE A 103 -1.80 7.53 -1.25
N ILE A 104 -1.98 6.31 -1.75
CA ILE A 104 -1.17 5.15 -1.44
C ILE A 104 -0.43 4.77 -2.71
N SER A 105 0.91 4.82 -2.69
CA SER A 105 1.73 4.64 -3.89
C SER A 105 1.63 3.25 -4.51
N GLY A 106 1.40 2.21 -3.69
CA GLY A 106 1.79 0.85 -4.05
C GLY A 106 3.31 0.72 -4.04
N ASP A 107 3.80 -0.42 -4.53
CA ASP A 107 5.23 -0.59 -4.76
C ASP A 107 5.59 0.04 -6.12
N THR A 108 6.65 0.84 -6.15
CA THR A 108 7.11 1.60 -7.31
C THR A 108 8.55 2.06 -7.15
N SER A 109 9.28 2.12 -8.26
CA SER A 109 10.46 2.98 -8.43
C SER A 109 10.02 4.42 -8.75
N TYR A 110 10.98 5.32 -8.97
CA TYR A 110 10.70 6.72 -9.27
C TYR A 110 9.69 6.86 -10.43
N SER A 111 8.50 7.39 -10.14
CA SER A 111 7.38 7.44 -11.09
C SER A 111 6.91 8.86 -11.34
N LYS A 112 7.03 9.31 -12.59
CA LYS A 112 6.44 10.60 -13.03
C LYS A 112 4.92 10.58 -12.90
N ASN A 113 4.28 9.45 -13.19
CA ASN A 113 2.83 9.34 -13.08
C ASN A 113 2.37 9.50 -11.63
N LEU A 114 3.14 8.97 -10.67
CA LEU A 114 2.87 9.18 -9.24
C LEU A 114 2.99 10.65 -8.85
N ILE A 115 4.03 11.36 -9.32
CA ILE A 115 4.18 12.81 -9.07
C ILE A 115 2.95 13.58 -9.59
N GLU A 116 2.54 13.32 -10.83
CA GLU A 116 1.40 14.00 -11.45
C GLU A 116 0.08 13.74 -10.70
N ASN A 117 -0.17 12.49 -10.29
CA ASN A 117 -1.37 12.14 -9.53
C ASN A 117 -1.33 12.66 -8.09
N SER A 118 -0.13 12.89 -7.52
CA SER A 118 0.07 13.38 -6.15
C SER A 118 0.03 14.88 -5.99
N ARG A 119 -0.19 15.63 -7.07
CA ARG A 119 -0.23 17.09 -7.03
C ARG A 119 -1.24 17.60 -5.99
N ASP A 120 -0.73 18.42 -5.07
CA ASP A 120 -1.48 19.12 -4.03
C ASP A 120 -2.28 18.19 -3.09
N VAL A 121 -1.85 16.94 -2.92
CA VAL A 121 -2.50 15.99 -2.01
C VAL A 121 -2.18 16.31 -0.55
N ASP A 122 -3.11 16.07 0.39
CA ASP A 122 -2.80 16.27 1.81
C ASP A 122 -1.75 15.28 2.30
N VAL A 123 -1.91 14.00 1.98
CA VAL A 123 -1.01 12.94 2.47
C VAL A 123 -0.61 11.99 1.36
N LEU A 124 0.69 11.72 1.25
CA LEU A 124 1.24 10.68 0.38
C LEU A 124 1.82 9.56 1.25
N PHE A 125 1.21 8.38 1.21
CA PHE A 125 1.83 7.14 1.67
C PHE A 125 2.71 6.59 0.55
N HIS A 126 4.01 6.53 0.79
CA HIS A 126 5.00 6.09 -0.19
C HIS A 126 5.84 4.92 0.35
N GLU A 127 6.08 3.90 -0.50
CA GLU A 127 7.05 2.85 -0.20
C GLU A 127 8.47 3.42 -0.03
N ALA A 128 9.36 2.73 0.69
CA ALA A 128 10.73 3.19 0.84
C ALA A 128 11.75 2.05 0.99
N GLN A 129 12.76 2.06 0.12
CA GLN A 129 13.89 1.15 0.18
C GLN A 129 15.22 1.90 0.41
N ALA A 130 15.85 1.66 1.55
CA ALA A 130 17.16 2.24 1.87
C ALA A 130 18.28 1.51 1.11
N ASN A 131 18.45 1.84 -0.17
CA ASN A 131 19.44 1.22 -1.07
C ASN A 131 20.87 1.24 -0.51
N HIS A 132 21.24 2.26 0.26
CA HIS A 132 22.55 2.31 0.91
C HIS A 132 22.73 1.19 1.96
N MET A 133 21.68 0.80 2.68
CA MET A 133 21.69 -0.33 3.60
C MET A 133 21.69 -1.66 2.85
N ILE A 134 20.89 -1.78 1.79
CA ILE A 134 20.84 -2.96 0.92
C ILE A 134 22.23 -3.26 0.32
N ASN A 135 22.93 -2.22 -0.15
CA ASN A 135 24.29 -2.35 -0.67
C ASN A 135 25.28 -2.87 0.39
N LEU A 136 25.17 -2.44 1.65
CA LEU A 136 26.00 -2.97 2.74
C LEU A 136 25.72 -4.46 3.00
N ILE A 137 24.45 -4.87 2.97
CA ILE A 137 24.05 -6.28 3.15
C ILE A 137 24.55 -7.12 1.97
N ARG A 138 24.44 -6.62 0.74
CA ARG A 138 24.98 -7.25 -0.48
C ARG A 138 26.48 -7.48 -0.34
N ASP A 139 27.25 -6.45 -0.01
CA ASP A 139 28.71 -6.53 0.07
C ASP A 139 29.16 -7.50 1.17
N PHE A 140 28.45 -7.51 2.30
CA PHE A 140 28.67 -8.48 3.37
C PHE A 140 28.37 -9.91 2.92
N ASN A 141 27.35 -10.13 2.09
CA ASN A 141 27.03 -11.44 1.50
C ASN A 141 28.11 -11.91 0.53
N LEU A 142 28.64 -11.03 -0.32
CA LEU A 142 29.77 -11.35 -1.21
C LEU A 142 31.01 -11.77 -0.41
N GLN A 143 31.34 -11.04 0.66
CA GLN A 143 32.51 -11.36 1.50
C GLN A 143 32.45 -12.74 2.16
N ARG A 144 31.26 -13.28 2.40
CA ARG A 144 31.06 -14.63 2.98
C ARG A 144 30.83 -15.73 1.93
N GLY A 145 30.90 -15.41 0.63
CA GLY A 145 30.58 -16.35 -0.45
C GLY A 145 29.10 -16.73 -0.55
N ALA A 146 28.20 -15.85 -0.08
CA ALA A 146 26.75 -16.03 -0.21
C ALA A 146 26.22 -15.33 -1.47
N ASP A 147 26.74 -15.72 -2.63
CA ASP A 147 26.54 -15.02 -3.91
C ASP A 147 25.06 -14.91 -4.31
N LEU A 148 24.25 -15.94 -4.04
CA LEU A 148 22.81 -15.90 -4.33
C LEU A 148 22.11 -14.81 -3.52
N ASN A 149 22.41 -14.69 -2.23
CA ASN A 149 21.81 -13.65 -1.40
C ASN A 149 22.31 -12.25 -1.78
N ALA A 150 23.58 -12.12 -2.19
CA ALA A 150 24.09 -10.87 -2.74
C ALA A 150 23.36 -10.47 -4.02
N LYS A 151 23.13 -11.44 -4.92
CA LYS A 151 22.39 -11.21 -6.16
C LYS A 151 20.96 -10.73 -5.90
N LEU A 152 20.27 -11.37 -4.94
CA LEU A 152 18.94 -10.93 -4.52
C LEU A 152 18.92 -9.48 -4.02
N MET A 153 19.92 -9.08 -3.21
CA MET A 153 20.01 -7.69 -2.74
C MET A 153 20.27 -6.70 -3.88
N GLU A 154 21.04 -7.09 -4.90
CA GLU A 154 21.27 -6.26 -6.08
C GLU A 154 19.98 -6.07 -6.89
N ASP A 155 19.26 -7.16 -7.15
CA ASP A 155 18.11 -7.18 -8.06
C ASP A 155 16.89 -6.39 -7.56
N ILE A 156 16.77 -6.14 -6.25
CA ILE A 156 15.68 -5.33 -5.68
C ILE A 156 15.95 -3.81 -5.72
N THR A 157 17.22 -3.38 -5.88
CA THR A 157 17.57 -1.94 -5.86
C THR A 157 16.96 -1.07 -6.96
N PRO A 158 16.83 -1.52 -8.23
CA PRO A 158 16.26 -0.68 -9.30
C PRO A 158 14.72 -0.63 -9.26
N TYR A 159 14.10 -1.37 -8.34
CA TYR A 159 12.69 -1.72 -8.40
C TYR A 159 11.77 -0.95 -7.44
N HIS A 160 12.39 -0.25 -6.51
CA HIS A 160 11.78 0.44 -5.39
C HIS A 160 12.29 1.88 -5.31
N THR A 161 11.63 2.71 -4.52
CA THR A 161 11.99 4.12 -4.36
C THR A 161 12.78 4.34 -3.09
N THR A 162 13.87 5.12 -3.15
CA THR A 162 14.62 5.46 -1.93
C THR A 162 13.88 6.50 -1.07
N PRO A 163 14.14 6.57 0.25
CA PRO A 163 13.53 7.59 1.11
C PRO A 163 13.75 9.03 0.61
N VAL A 164 14.95 9.30 0.06
CA VAL A 164 15.32 10.60 -0.52
C VAL A 164 14.50 10.88 -1.79
N GLU A 165 14.40 9.93 -2.71
CA GLU A 165 13.59 10.09 -3.92
C GLU A 165 12.09 10.26 -3.59
N ALA A 166 11.57 9.54 -2.61
CA ALA A 166 10.18 9.70 -2.16
C ALA A 166 9.94 11.10 -1.55
N ALA A 167 10.93 11.66 -0.83
CA ALA A 167 10.90 13.04 -0.35
C ALA A 167 10.94 14.07 -1.51
N GLU A 168 11.76 13.82 -2.54
CA GLU A 168 11.81 14.64 -3.75
C GLU A 168 10.48 14.60 -4.52
N ILE A 169 9.89 13.40 -4.69
CA ILE A 169 8.57 13.20 -5.30
C ILE A 169 7.51 14.00 -4.54
N ALA A 170 7.49 13.91 -3.20
CA ALA A 170 6.55 14.64 -2.37
C ALA A 170 6.70 16.16 -2.53
N ASN A 171 7.93 16.67 -2.65
CA ASN A 171 8.18 18.08 -2.89
C ASN A 171 7.75 18.52 -4.30
N LEU A 172 8.08 17.74 -5.33
CA LEU A 172 7.69 18.02 -6.72
C LEU A 172 6.17 18.06 -6.91
N ALA A 173 5.45 17.22 -6.15
CA ALA A 173 4.00 17.16 -6.14
C ALA A 173 3.34 18.13 -5.15
N ASN A 174 4.10 18.95 -4.42
CA ASN A 174 3.55 19.86 -3.40
C ASN A 174 2.65 19.14 -2.37
N VAL A 175 3.05 17.94 -1.95
CA VAL A 175 2.35 17.16 -0.92
C VAL A 175 2.45 17.86 0.43
N LYS A 176 1.37 17.89 1.23
CA LYS A 176 1.44 18.48 2.58
C LYS A 176 2.21 17.60 3.58
N HIS A 177 1.95 16.30 3.64
CA HIS A 177 2.68 15.35 4.52
C HIS A 177 3.08 14.05 3.81
N LEU A 178 4.33 13.62 3.96
CA LEU A 178 4.83 12.35 3.43
C LEU A 178 4.83 11.28 4.54
N ILE A 179 4.34 10.07 4.24
CA ILE A 179 4.39 8.94 5.16
C ILE A 179 5.09 7.77 4.48
N PHE A 180 6.22 7.36 5.06
CA PHE A 180 6.94 6.18 4.58
C PHE A 180 6.29 4.91 5.12
N TYR A 181 5.96 3.97 4.23
CA TYR A 181 5.56 2.59 4.55
C TYR A 181 6.39 1.60 3.72
N HIS A 182 6.15 0.29 3.87
CA HIS A 182 6.87 -0.75 3.11
C HIS A 182 8.40 -0.59 3.18
N LEU A 183 8.92 -0.55 4.42
CA LEU A 183 10.30 -0.17 4.70
C LEU A 183 11.26 -1.34 4.41
N THR A 184 12.20 -1.13 3.50
CA THR A 184 13.15 -2.19 3.09
C THR A 184 14.62 -1.73 3.24
N PRO A 185 15.42 -2.31 4.16
CA PRO A 185 15.00 -3.23 5.22
C PRO A 185 14.22 -2.49 6.32
N ALA A 186 13.27 -3.18 6.95
CA ALA A 186 12.48 -2.60 8.02
C ALA A 186 13.37 -2.28 9.24
N PRO A 187 13.43 -1.01 9.69
CA PRO A 187 14.11 -0.64 10.92
C PRO A 187 13.55 -1.42 12.12
N ARG A 188 14.42 -1.80 13.05
CA ARG A 188 14.06 -2.59 14.25
C ARG A 188 14.25 -1.82 15.56
N ASN A 189 14.87 -0.65 15.48
CA ASN A 189 15.14 0.24 16.59
C ASN A 189 15.47 1.64 16.06
N TYR A 190 15.48 2.62 16.97
CA TYR A 190 15.74 4.02 16.69
C TYR A 190 17.04 4.29 15.91
N ILE A 191 18.12 3.54 16.18
CA ILE A 191 19.39 3.72 15.46
C ILE A 191 19.23 3.32 13.99
N THR A 192 18.56 2.19 13.73
CA THR A 192 18.30 1.74 12.35
C THR A 192 17.32 2.66 11.62
N GLU A 193 16.40 3.33 12.31
CA GLU A 193 15.50 4.33 11.72
C GLU A 193 16.29 5.56 11.25
N ILE A 194 17.18 6.10 12.09
CA ILE A 194 18.07 7.21 11.73
C ILE A 194 18.91 6.86 10.49
N ILE A 195 19.45 5.63 10.43
CA ILE A 195 20.24 5.20 9.28
C ILE A 195 19.36 5.11 8.04
N PHE A 196 18.19 4.48 8.16
CA PHE A 196 17.24 4.31 7.05
C PHE A 196 16.87 5.64 6.40
N LEU A 197 16.59 6.67 7.21
CA LEU A 197 16.13 7.99 6.77
C LEU A 197 17.25 8.99 6.45
N ARG A 198 18.51 8.53 6.40
CA ARG A 198 19.65 9.43 6.18
C ARG A 198 19.48 10.21 4.86
N GLY A 199 19.52 11.54 4.97
CA GLY A 199 19.39 12.48 3.85
C GLY A 199 17.96 12.97 3.60
N VAL A 200 16.94 12.39 4.25
CA VAL A 200 15.54 12.84 4.06
C VAL A 200 15.34 14.26 4.59
N ASP A 201 15.84 14.57 5.78
CA ASP A 201 15.72 15.90 6.41
C ASP A 201 16.45 17.02 5.61
N GLU A 202 17.37 16.66 4.72
CA GLU A 202 18.03 17.62 3.81
C GLU A 202 17.12 18.03 2.65
N ILE A 203 16.09 17.21 2.37
CA ILE A 203 15.14 17.39 1.26
C ILE A 203 13.78 17.87 1.76
N ARG A 204 13.30 17.33 2.87
CA ARG A 204 11.93 17.56 3.35
C ARG A 204 11.85 17.44 4.86
N GLU A 205 11.11 18.35 5.50
CA GLU A 205 10.84 18.33 6.94
C GLU A 205 9.51 17.63 7.30
N GLU A 206 8.47 17.80 6.47
CA GLU A 206 7.12 17.28 6.75
C GLU A 206 6.96 15.81 6.32
N TRP A 207 7.49 14.90 7.14
CA TRP A 207 7.40 13.46 6.94
C TRP A 207 7.19 12.67 8.24
N THR A 208 6.66 11.45 8.10
CA THR A 208 6.53 10.46 9.19
C THR A 208 7.01 9.10 8.71
N LEU A 209 7.83 8.42 9.54
CA LEU A 209 8.12 7.00 9.37
C LEU A 209 7.01 6.18 10.04
N SER A 210 6.21 5.46 9.25
CA SER A 210 5.11 4.67 9.82
C SER A 210 5.61 3.41 10.53
N ASN A 211 4.88 3.05 11.58
CA ASN A 211 4.92 1.77 12.29
C ASN A 211 3.53 1.12 12.23
N ASP A 212 3.46 -0.19 12.51
CA ASP A 212 2.18 -0.86 12.72
C ASP A 212 1.34 -0.11 13.77
N GLY A 213 0.10 0.21 13.38
CA GLY A 213 -0.83 1.03 14.16
C GLY A 213 -0.74 2.54 13.92
N THR A 214 0.13 3.03 13.03
CA THR A 214 0.12 4.47 12.65
C THR A 214 -1.23 4.82 12.04
N MET A 215 -1.88 5.86 12.57
CA MET A 215 -3.19 6.33 12.13
C MET A 215 -3.07 7.77 11.63
N VAL A 216 -3.73 8.05 10.51
CA VAL A 216 -3.85 9.40 9.95
C VAL A 216 -5.32 9.75 9.88
N VAL A 217 -5.69 10.87 10.49
CA VAL A 217 -7.04 11.42 10.43
C VAL A 217 -7.01 12.76 9.71
N LEU A 218 -7.87 12.90 8.71
CA LEU A 218 -8.05 14.10 7.90
C LEU A 218 -9.47 14.66 8.17
N PRO A 219 -9.68 15.53 9.17
CA PRO A 219 -11.00 16.09 9.46
C PRO A 219 -11.55 16.90 8.28
N VAL A 220 -12.83 16.69 7.96
CA VAL A 220 -13.52 17.45 6.90
C VAL A 220 -13.71 18.90 7.34
N GLY A 221 -13.50 19.85 6.41
CA GLY A 221 -13.60 21.29 6.71
C GLY A 221 -12.43 21.85 7.50
N SER A 222 -11.31 21.12 7.55
CA SER A 222 -10.06 21.52 8.20
C SER A 222 -8.87 21.17 7.31
N ASP A 223 -7.77 21.89 7.46
CA ASP A 223 -6.46 21.57 6.86
C ASP A 223 -5.58 20.71 7.78
N GLU A 224 -6.06 20.38 8.98
CA GLU A 224 -5.31 19.57 9.94
C GLU A 224 -5.03 18.16 9.41
N ILE A 225 -3.81 17.69 9.67
CA ILE A 225 -3.36 16.31 9.46
C ILE A 225 -3.00 15.77 10.84
N ILE A 226 -3.82 14.87 11.37
CA ILE A 226 -3.64 14.33 12.72
C ILE A 226 -2.99 12.96 12.59
N ILE A 227 -1.75 12.84 13.06
CA ILE A 227 -1.00 11.58 13.06
C ILE A 227 -0.94 11.06 14.49
N SER A 228 -1.39 9.83 14.69
CA SER A 228 -1.41 9.17 15.99
C SER A 228 -1.10 7.68 15.85
N LYS A 229 -1.24 6.91 16.94
CA LYS A 229 -1.10 5.46 16.95
C LYS A 229 -2.35 4.83 17.52
N ILE A 230 -2.82 3.74 16.91
CA ILE A 230 -3.87 2.88 17.46
C ILE A 230 -3.25 2.13 18.65
N GLU A 231 -3.85 2.29 19.82
CA GLU A 231 -3.49 1.56 21.04
C GLU A 231 -4.03 0.12 21.03
#